data_AF-A0A2V7NCH2-F1
#
_entry.id   AF-A0A2V7NCH2-F1
#
_cell.length_a   1.000
_cell.length_b   1.000
_cell.length_c   1.000
_cell.angle_alpha   90.00
_cell.angle_beta   90.00
_cell.angle_gamma   90.00
#
_symmetry.space_group_name_H-M   'P 1'
#
loop_
_entity.id
_entity.type
_entity.pdbx_description
1 polymer ?
#
loop_
_entity_poly.entity_id
_entity_poly.type
_entity_poly.pdbx_seq_one_letter_code
_entity_poly.pdbx_strand_id
1 'polypeptide(L)'
;MKAAALFRATFGVAPRAADSGLLEIVSTRDGRFERIDYRENRAGGWGWGGYVAGVMRELVAAGAAPADGVRIAVASDVPIGAGLSSSAALTVATAKALATLARVPLSARQIAGIAFRAEHDHVGVRCGIMDQTIAALATPGHALLIECASAETRQIP
;
A
#
# COMPACT_ATOMS: atom_id res chain seq x y z
N MET A 1 8.96 10.89 -16.87
CA MET A 1 10.02 10.26 -16.05
C MET A 1 9.84 10.75 -14.62
N LYS A 2 9.46 9.90 -13.66
CA LYS A 2 9.42 10.25 -12.23
C LYS A 2 10.69 9.67 -11.58
N ALA A 3 11.45 10.49 -10.88
CA ALA A 3 12.68 10.08 -10.19
C ALA A 3 12.36 9.29 -8.90
N ALA A 4 13.20 8.31 -8.57
CA ALA A 4 13.07 7.49 -7.37
C ALA A 4 13.10 8.36 -6.08
N ALA A 5 12.17 8.06 -5.17
CA ALA A 5 11.76 8.92 -4.06
C ALA A 5 12.87 9.17 -3.03
N LEU A 6 13.06 10.45 -2.66
CA LEU A 6 13.85 10.92 -1.52
C LEU A 6 13.08 10.80 -0.18
N PHE A 7 11.92 10.16 -0.18
CA PHE A 7 10.96 10.10 0.92
C PHE A 7 10.71 8.64 1.34
N ARG A 8 10.42 8.44 2.61
CA ARG A 8 10.26 7.15 3.29
C ARG A 8 8.91 7.05 3.97
N ALA A 9 8.31 5.86 3.84
CA ALA A 9 7.19 5.43 4.68
C ALA A 9 7.61 4.18 5.45
N THR A 10 7.43 4.20 6.77
CA THR A 10 7.77 3.14 7.72
C THR A 10 6.50 2.57 8.34
N PHE A 11 6.43 1.24 8.39
CA PHE A 11 5.28 0.51 8.88
C PHE A 11 5.71 -0.44 9.99
N GLY A 12 5.10 -0.30 11.16
CA GLY A 12 5.12 -1.33 12.21
C GLY A 12 3.84 -2.15 12.11
N VAL A 13 3.95 -3.46 12.02
CA VAL A 13 2.79 -4.36 11.99
C VAL A 13 2.90 -5.45 13.03
N ALA A 14 1.81 -5.76 13.71
CA ALA A 14 1.74 -6.82 14.71
C ALA A 14 0.40 -7.54 14.65
N PRO A 15 0.37 -8.86 14.91
CA PRO A 15 -0.88 -9.59 15.00
C PRO A 15 -1.70 -9.12 16.21
N ARG A 16 -3.01 -9.30 16.10
CA ARG A 16 -4.00 -9.07 17.14
C ARG A 16 -4.81 -10.35 17.27
N ALA A 17 -4.64 -11.03 18.40
CA ALA A 17 -5.19 -12.36 18.67
C ALA A 17 -6.73 -12.44 18.76
N ALA A 18 -7.45 -11.41 18.31
CA ALA A 18 -8.91 -11.34 18.31
C ALA A 18 -9.40 -10.68 17.01
N ASP A 19 -10.51 -11.19 16.48
CA ASP A 19 -11.28 -10.68 15.33
C ASP A 19 -10.43 -10.37 14.08
N SER A 20 -10.25 -11.41 13.26
CA SER A 20 -9.44 -11.38 12.04
C SER A 20 -9.86 -10.33 11.02
N GLY A 21 -11.09 -9.80 11.10
CA GLY A 21 -11.58 -8.75 10.22
C GLY A 21 -11.14 -7.34 10.59
N LEU A 22 -10.45 -7.13 11.72
CA LEU A 22 -10.18 -5.80 12.24
C LEU A 22 -8.74 -5.33 12.01
N LEU A 23 -8.66 -4.07 11.57
CA LEU A 23 -7.45 -3.28 11.49
C LEU A 23 -7.49 -2.19 12.56
N GLU A 24 -6.41 -2.06 13.31
CA GLU A 24 -6.17 -0.96 14.24
C GLU A 24 -4.98 -0.16 13.69
N ILE A 25 -5.25 1.04 13.20
CA ILE A 25 -4.29 1.82 12.42
C ILE A 25 -4.00 3.13 13.17
N VAL A 26 -2.73 3.47 13.30
CA VAL A 26 -2.30 4.75 13.87
C VAL A 26 -1.32 5.46 12.95
N SER A 27 -1.54 6.76 12.75
CA SER A 27 -0.59 7.64 12.06
C SER A 27 0.28 8.36 13.09
N THR A 28 1.61 8.30 12.96
CA THR A 28 2.51 9.02 13.88
C THR A 28 2.55 10.52 13.60
N ARG A 29 1.95 10.99 12.49
CA ARG A 29 1.95 12.41 12.11
C ARG A 29 0.98 13.23 12.96
N ASP A 30 -0.15 12.65 13.29
CA ASP A 30 -1.26 13.31 13.99
C ASP A 30 -1.76 12.51 15.21
N GLY A 31 -1.16 11.34 15.48
CA GLY A 31 -1.54 10.46 16.59
C GLY A 31 -2.94 9.88 16.45
N ARG A 32 -3.59 10.02 15.29
CA ARG A 32 -4.96 9.56 15.09
C ARG A 32 -5.00 8.04 15.00
N PHE A 33 -5.87 7.47 15.83
CA PHE A 33 -6.16 6.05 15.87
C PHE A 33 -7.49 5.78 15.17
N GLU A 34 -7.48 4.79 14.28
CA GLU A 34 -8.66 4.33 13.56
C GLU A 34 -8.80 2.82 13.70
N ARG A 35 -10.03 2.37 13.97
CA ARG A 35 -10.39 0.96 13.95
C ARG A 35 -11.33 0.71 12.78
N ILE A 36 -10.93 -0.20 11.90
CA ILE A 36 -11.62 -0.47 10.64
C ILE A 36 -11.89 -1.97 10.55
N ASP A 37 -13.16 -2.34 10.35
CA ASP A 37 -13.49 -3.66 9.84
C ASP A 37 -13.34 -3.64 8.31
N TYR A 38 -12.29 -4.27 7.80
CA TYR A 38 -12.04 -4.22 6.36
C TYR A 38 -13.05 -5.05 5.57
N ARG A 39 -13.97 -5.80 6.19
CA ARG A 39 -15.02 -6.54 5.47
C ARG A 39 -16.23 -5.64 5.15
N GLU A 40 -16.40 -4.55 5.88
CA GLU A 40 -17.54 -3.65 5.73
C GLU A 40 -17.41 -2.74 4.51
N ASN A 41 -18.41 -2.72 3.63
CA ASN A 41 -18.46 -1.75 2.54
C ASN A 41 -19.10 -0.44 3.03
N ARG A 42 -18.28 0.60 3.25
CA ARG A 42 -18.72 1.88 3.80
C ARG A 42 -18.79 2.96 2.72
N ALA A 43 -19.99 3.47 2.46
CA ALA A 43 -20.21 4.62 1.57
C ALA A 43 -19.45 5.85 2.11
N GLY A 44 -18.65 6.49 1.26
CA GLY A 44 -17.78 7.63 1.64
C GLY A 44 -16.37 7.24 2.11
N GLY A 45 -16.07 5.94 2.23
CA GLY A 45 -14.74 5.43 2.58
C GLY A 45 -14.33 5.68 4.03
N TRP A 46 -13.06 5.38 4.33
CA TRP A 46 -12.44 5.50 5.66
C TRP A 46 -11.32 6.55 5.68
N GLY A 47 -11.44 7.61 4.86
CA GLY A 47 -10.33 8.52 4.64
C GLY A 47 -9.06 7.78 4.19
N TRP A 48 -7.91 8.09 4.80
CA TRP A 48 -6.64 7.45 4.48
C TRP A 48 -6.58 5.96 4.92
N GLY A 49 -7.30 5.59 5.99
CA GLY A 49 -7.41 4.19 6.43
C GLY A 49 -8.07 3.29 5.38
N GLY A 50 -8.83 3.87 4.45
CA GLY A 50 -9.44 3.16 3.33
C GLY A 50 -8.42 2.53 2.38
N TYR A 51 -7.25 3.16 2.19
CA TYR A 51 -6.16 2.61 1.39
C TYR A 51 -5.60 1.33 2.04
N VAL A 52 -5.43 1.35 3.36
CA VAL A 52 -4.91 0.20 4.13
C VAL A 52 -5.94 -0.95 4.13
N ALA A 53 -7.22 -0.63 4.32
CA ALA A 53 -8.30 -1.61 4.25
C ALA A 53 -8.41 -2.23 2.84
N GLY A 54 -8.29 -1.42 1.77
CA GLY A 54 -8.27 -1.91 0.39
C GLY A 54 -7.10 -2.86 0.13
N VAL A 55 -5.91 -2.54 0.64
CA VAL A 55 -4.75 -3.45 0.54
C VAL A 55 -5.01 -4.77 1.27
N MET A 56 -5.59 -4.73 2.47
CA MET A 56 -5.92 -5.95 3.21
C MET A 56 -6.91 -6.83 2.42
N ARG A 57 -7.96 -6.25 1.83
CA ARG A 57 -8.92 -6.99 0.98
C ARG A 57 -8.24 -7.66 -0.21
N GLU A 58 -7.37 -6.94 -0.91
CA GLU A 58 -6.63 -7.48 -2.05
C GLU A 58 -5.65 -8.59 -1.65
N LEU A 59 -5.03 -8.48 -0.47
CA LEU A 59 -4.20 -9.55 0.07
C LEU A 59 -5.02 -10.78 0.46
N VAL A 60 -6.22 -10.61 1.03
CA VAL A 60 -7.13 -11.72 1.32
C VAL A 60 -7.52 -12.43 0.03
N ALA A 61 -7.91 -11.68 -1.00
CA ALA A 61 -8.26 -12.24 -2.31
C ALA A 61 -7.08 -12.99 -2.97
N ALA A 62 -5.85 -12.54 -2.73
CA ALA A 62 -4.63 -13.18 -3.21
C ALA A 62 -4.13 -14.36 -2.33
N GLY A 63 -4.81 -14.68 -1.22
CA GLY A 63 -4.36 -15.69 -0.27
C GLY A 63 -3.06 -15.32 0.45
N ALA A 64 -2.76 -14.03 0.58
CA ALA A 64 -1.51 -13.48 1.09
C ALA A 64 -1.70 -12.56 2.32
N ALA A 65 -2.89 -12.57 2.94
CA ALA A 65 -3.19 -11.80 4.13
C ALA A 65 -2.77 -12.53 5.42
N PRO A 66 -2.43 -11.79 6.50
CA PRO A 66 -2.33 -12.36 7.84
C PRO A 66 -3.65 -13.02 8.27
N ALA A 67 -3.55 -14.10 9.06
CA ALA A 67 -4.73 -14.86 9.53
C ALA A 67 -5.50 -14.14 10.66
N ASP A 68 -4.79 -13.33 11.45
CA ASP A 68 -5.30 -12.59 12.60
C ASP A 68 -5.61 -11.13 12.23
N GLY A 69 -6.30 -10.44 13.15
CA GLY A 69 -6.44 -8.99 13.05
C GLY A 69 -5.06 -8.33 13.12
N VAL A 70 -4.95 -7.08 12.67
CA VAL A 70 -3.63 -6.43 12.56
C VAL A 70 -3.63 -5.04 13.18
N ARG A 71 -2.59 -4.77 13.98
CA ARG A 71 -2.21 -3.42 14.41
C ARG A 71 -1.16 -2.86 13.47
N ILE A 72 -1.36 -1.65 12.99
CA ILE A 72 -0.53 -0.98 11.99
C ILE A 72 -0.17 0.41 12.49
N ALA A 73 1.12 0.71 12.62
CA ALA A 73 1.63 2.06 12.86
C ALA A 73 2.30 2.58 11.59
N VAL A 74 1.89 3.76 11.12
CA VAL A 74 2.39 4.38 9.90
C VAL A 74 3.13 5.68 10.24
N ALA A 75 4.40 5.74 9.86
CA ALA A 75 5.20 6.96 9.87
C ALA A 75 5.63 7.29 8.44
N SER A 76 5.44 8.53 8.00
CA SER A 76 5.79 8.92 6.62
C SER A 76 6.25 10.37 6.56
N ASP A 77 7.38 10.59 5.90
CA ASP A 77 7.87 11.94 5.53
C ASP A 77 7.42 12.35 4.11
N VAL A 78 6.69 11.47 3.40
CA VAL A 78 6.17 11.78 2.06
C VAL A 78 5.17 12.94 2.18
N PRO A 79 5.39 14.06 1.46
CA PRO A 79 4.48 15.19 1.48
C PRO A 79 3.12 14.81 0.88
N ILE A 80 2.03 15.14 1.57
CA ILE A 80 0.68 14.91 1.05
C ILE A 80 0.36 15.98 0.00
N GLY A 81 -0.23 15.58 -1.12
CA GLY A 81 -0.73 16.51 -2.14
C GLY A 81 0.34 17.14 -3.03
N ALA A 82 1.63 16.82 -2.85
CA ALA A 82 2.72 17.38 -3.64
C ALA A 82 2.91 16.73 -5.03
N GLY A 83 1.96 15.90 -5.49
CA GLY A 83 2.10 15.13 -6.73
C GLY A 83 3.15 14.00 -6.67
N LEU A 84 3.66 13.70 -5.46
CA LEU A 84 4.70 12.71 -5.20
C LEU A 84 4.16 11.30 -4.91
N SER A 85 2.92 11.02 -5.32
CA SER A 85 2.33 9.68 -5.24
C SER A 85 2.26 9.11 -3.81
N SER A 86 1.89 9.96 -2.83
CA SER A 86 1.81 9.58 -1.42
C SER A 86 0.87 8.41 -1.14
N SER A 87 -0.22 8.27 -1.91
CA SER A 87 -1.14 7.13 -1.83
C SER A 87 -0.50 5.84 -2.31
N ALA A 88 0.21 5.86 -3.44
CA ALA A 88 0.94 4.71 -3.97
C ALA A 88 2.05 4.24 -3.01
N ALA A 89 2.78 5.19 -2.40
CA ALA A 89 3.78 4.87 -1.38
C ALA A 89 3.13 4.18 -0.15
N LEU A 90 1.99 4.69 0.32
CA LEU A 90 1.24 4.11 1.43
C LEU A 90 0.76 2.68 1.09
N THR A 91 0.12 2.48 -0.06
CA THR A 91 -0.45 1.17 -0.44
C THR A 91 0.62 0.12 -0.69
N VAL A 92 1.70 0.46 -1.41
CA VAL A 92 2.83 -0.44 -1.66
C VAL A 92 3.52 -0.85 -0.36
N ALA A 93 3.80 0.11 0.53
CA ALA A 93 4.49 -0.18 1.78
C ALA A 93 3.59 -0.98 2.74
N THR A 94 2.28 -0.70 2.78
CA THR A 94 1.29 -1.50 3.50
C THR A 94 1.28 -2.95 2.99
N ALA A 95 1.24 -3.14 1.67
CA ALA A 95 1.20 -4.47 1.07
C ALA A 95 2.47 -5.27 1.40
N LYS A 96 3.65 -4.64 1.33
CA LYS A 96 4.93 -5.25 1.74
C LYS A 96 4.90 -5.65 3.21
N ALA A 97 4.46 -4.77 4.10
CA ALA A 97 4.46 -5.02 5.54
C ALA A 97 3.50 -6.17 5.92
N LEU A 98 2.28 -6.16 5.37
CA LEU A 98 1.28 -7.19 5.65
C LEU A 98 1.65 -8.55 5.05
N ALA A 99 2.17 -8.61 3.82
CA ALA A 99 2.66 -9.85 3.23
C ALA A 99 3.85 -10.43 4.02
N THR A 100 4.73 -9.56 4.52
CA THR A 100 5.83 -9.96 5.42
C THR A 100 5.29 -10.56 6.72
N LEU A 101 4.28 -9.92 7.34
CA LEU A 101 3.62 -10.43 8.55
C LEU A 101 2.96 -11.80 8.29
N ALA A 102 2.31 -11.96 7.14
CA ALA A 102 1.71 -13.22 6.70
C ALA A 102 2.74 -14.30 6.33
N ARG A 103 4.03 -13.93 6.19
CA ARG A 103 5.11 -14.79 5.69
C ARG A 103 4.84 -15.34 4.29
N VAL A 104 4.13 -14.58 3.46
CA VAL A 104 3.84 -14.93 2.07
C VAL A 104 4.72 -14.07 1.15
N PRO A 105 5.70 -14.65 0.45
CA PRO A 105 6.55 -13.89 -0.45
C PRO A 105 5.77 -13.44 -1.67
N LEU A 106 5.77 -12.14 -1.93
CA LEU A 106 5.19 -11.54 -3.13
C LEU A 106 6.27 -10.82 -3.92
N SER A 107 6.26 -11.00 -5.25
CA SER A 107 7.11 -10.22 -6.14
C SER A 107 6.74 -8.74 -6.10
N ALA A 108 7.69 -7.86 -6.42
CA ALA A 108 7.44 -6.43 -6.51
C ALA A 108 6.28 -6.09 -7.48
N ARG A 109 6.11 -6.87 -8.55
CA ARG A 109 5.01 -6.72 -9.51
C ARG A 109 3.66 -7.12 -8.91
N GLN A 110 3.60 -8.19 -8.12
CA GLN A 110 2.37 -8.55 -7.39
C GLN A 110 1.99 -7.47 -6.38
N ILE A 111 2.98 -6.94 -5.64
CA ILE A 111 2.79 -5.82 -4.70
C ILE A 111 2.24 -4.59 -5.43
N ALA A 112 2.81 -4.21 -6.57
CA ALA A 112 2.32 -3.08 -7.36
C ALA A 112 0.87 -3.28 -7.81
N GLY A 113 0.52 -4.50 -8.24
CA GLY A 113 -0.86 -4.84 -8.65
C GLY A 113 -1.86 -4.79 -7.49
N ILE A 114 -1.50 -5.32 -6.31
CA ILE A 114 -2.32 -5.23 -5.10
C ILE A 114 -2.55 -3.77 -4.71
N ALA A 115 -1.48 -2.97 -4.68
CA ALA A 115 -1.54 -1.55 -4.35
C ALA A 115 -2.43 -0.76 -5.34
N PHE A 116 -2.33 -1.08 -6.63
CA PHE A 116 -3.15 -0.47 -7.67
C PHE A 116 -4.63 -0.80 -7.50
N ARG A 117 -4.99 -2.08 -7.32
CA ARG A 117 -6.40 -2.47 -7.13
C ARG A 117 -6.97 -1.94 -5.82
N ALA A 118 -6.18 -1.89 -4.75
CA ALA A 118 -6.58 -1.22 -3.50
C ALA A 118 -7.00 0.23 -3.75
N GLU A 119 -6.21 0.99 -4.50
CA GLU A 119 -6.47 2.40 -4.79
C GLU A 119 -7.60 2.60 -5.82
N HIS A 120 -7.61 1.80 -6.89
CA HIS A 120 -8.56 1.91 -7.99
C HIS A 120 -9.94 1.34 -7.64
N ASP A 121 -9.99 0.11 -7.11
CA ASP A 121 -11.24 -0.64 -6.95
C ASP A 121 -11.88 -0.42 -5.57
N HIS A 122 -11.08 -0.20 -4.52
CA HIS A 122 -11.60 -0.02 -3.15
C HIS A 122 -11.70 1.43 -2.72
N VAL A 123 -10.70 2.25 -3.02
CA VAL A 123 -10.76 3.70 -2.72
C VAL A 123 -11.51 4.46 -3.82
N GLY A 124 -11.54 3.92 -5.05
CA GLY A 124 -12.26 4.53 -6.18
C GLY A 124 -11.47 5.62 -6.90
N VAL A 125 -10.15 5.68 -6.70
CA VAL A 125 -9.30 6.67 -7.37
C VAL A 125 -9.06 6.21 -8.81
N ARG A 126 -9.49 7.01 -9.79
CA ARG A 126 -9.25 6.75 -11.22
C ARG A 126 -7.80 7.08 -11.60
N CYS A 127 -6.86 6.24 -11.19
CA CYS A 127 -5.44 6.35 -11.52
C CYS A 127 -4.98 5.21 -12.46
N GLY A 128 -3.80 5.36 -13.05
CA GLY A 128 -3.07 4.26 -13.68
C GLY A 128 -2.08 3.58 -12.71
N ILE A 129 -1.48 2.46 -13.13
CA ILE A 129 -0.57 1.62 -12.31
C ILE A 129 0.85 2.19 -12.13
N MET A 130 1.19 3.26 -12.84
CA MET A 130 2.57 3.77 -12.94
C MET A 130 3.18 4.07 -11.56
N ASP A 131 2.43 4.74 -10.69
CA ASP A 131 2.95 5.21 -9.40
C ASP A 131 3.23 4.06 -8.44
N GLN A 132 2.34 3.07 -8.39
CA GLN A 132 2.53 1.85 -7.59
C GLN A 132 3.66 0.99 -8.16
N THR A 133 3.81 0.95 -9.49
CA THR A 133 4.92 0.26 -10.16
C THR A 133 6.26 0.88 -9.78
N ILE A 134 6.39 2.21 -9.89
CA ILE A 134 7.62 2.92 -9.52
C ILE A 134 7.92 2.72 -8.03
N ALA A 135 6.93 2.90 -7.15
CA ALA A 135 7.11 2.72 -5.71
C ALA A 135 7.53 1.29 -5.32
N ALA A 136 7.10 0.28 -6.09
CA ALA A 136 7.42 -1.12 -5.80
C ALA A 136 8.74 -1.60 -6.44
N LEU A 137 9.07 -1.14 -7.66
CA LEU A 137 10.16 -1.68 -8.49
C LEU A 137 11.38 -0.77 -8.63
N ALA A 138 11.28 0.53 -8.36
CA ALA A 138 12.42 1.44 -8.57
C ALA A 138 13.60 1.14 -7.63
N THR A 139 14.82 1.29 -8.17
CA THR A 139 16.05 1.15 -7.41
C THR A 139 16.64 2.54 -7.11
N PRO A 140 17.22 2.77 -5.92
CA PRO A 140 17.93 4.02 -5.63
C PRO A 140 18.96 4.36 -6.71
N GLY A 141 19.03 5.65 -7.07
CA GLY A 141 19.96 6.15 -8.08
C GLY A 141 19.61 5.79 -9.53
N HIS A 142 18.40 5.27 -9.80
CA HIS A 142 17.96 4.94 -11.15
C HIS A 142 16.58 5.56 -11.44
N ALA A 143 16.33 5.89 -12.71
CA ALA A 143 14.99 6.06 -13.24
C ALA A 143 14.41 4.71 -13.66
N LEU A 144 13.08 4.58 -13.63
CA LEU A 144 12.38 3.38 -14.12
C LEU A 144 11.68 3.68 -15.44
N LEU A 145 12.11 3.03 -16.51
CA LEU A 145 11.37 2.98 -17.78
C LEU A 145 10.25 1.94 -17.65
N ILE A 146 9.03 2.31 -18.02
CA ILE A 146 7.85 1.45 -18.03
C ILE A 146 7.28 1.49 -19.45
N GLU A 147 7.29 0.36 -20.13
CA GLU A 147 6.64 0.22 -21.42
C GLU A 147 5.14 -0.02 -21.21
N CYS A 148 4.32 0.99 -21.51
CA CYS A 148 2.89 0.95 -21.17
C CYS A 148 2.11 -0.17 -21.86
N ALA A 149 2.53 -0.59 -23.06
CA ALA A 149 1.84 -1.62 -23.82
C ALA A 149 2.14 -3.05 -23.30
N SER A 150 3.40 -3.34 -23.01
CA SER A 150 3.84 -4.66 -22.54
C SER A 150 3.92 -4.77 -21.01
N ALA A 151 3.83 -3.65 -20.29
CA ALA A 151 4.13 -3.51 -18.87
C ALA A 151 5.56 -3.95 -18.49
N GLU A 152 6.48 -4.02 -19.45
CA GLU A 152 7.89 -4.28 -19.19
C GLU A 152 8.56 -3.11 -18.49
N THR A 153 9.55 -3.41 -17.65
CA THR A 153 10.21 -2.41 -16.82
C THR A 153 11.73 -2.55 -16.91
N ARG A 154 12.43 -1.43 -17.05
CA ARG A 154 13.89 -1.39 -17.13
C ARG A 154 14.46 -0.25 -16.28
N GLN A 155 15.45 -0.54 -15.44
CA GLN A 155 16.19 0.49 -14.71
C GLN A 155 17.10 1.26 -15.67
N ILE A 156 17.16 2.57 -15.52
CA ILE A 156 18.01 3.50 -16.27
C ILE A 156 18.89 4.24 -15.26
N PRO A 157 20.22 4.05 -15.29
CA PRO A 157 21.16 4.81 -14.45
C PRO A 157 21.07 6.33 -14.67
#